data_AF-A0A9X8YRE0-F1
#
_entry.id   AF-A0A9X8YRE0-F1
#
_cell.length_a   1.000
_cell.length_b   1.000
_cell.length_c   1.000
_cell.angle_alpha   90.00
_cell.angle_beta   90.00
_cell.angle_gamma   90.00
#
_symmetry.space_group_name_H-M   'P 1'
#
loop_
_entity.id
_entity.type
_entity.pdbx_description
1 polymer ?
#
loop_
_entity_poly.entity_id
_entity_poly.type
_entity_poly.pdbx_seq_one_letter_code
_entity_poly.pdbx_strand_id
1 'polypeptide(L)'
;PEDRRFIGREALEQQREQGTEQLVGLIMTEKGVLRNELPVRFTDAAGQTREGVITSGSFSPTLGFSIALARVPAGIGEQAIVQIRNREMPVKVTKPGFVRAGKPLAN
;
A
#
# COMPACT_ATOMS: atom_id res chain seq x y z
N PRO A 1 -19.88 18.02 -12.08
CA PRO A 1 -20.08 19.50 -12.17
C PRO A 1 -19.45 20.19 -10.96
N GLU A 2 -18.74 21.30 -11.16
CA GLU A 2 -18.02 22.03 -10.08
C GLU A 2 -18.96 22.63 -9.03
N ASP A 3 -20.23 22.81 -9.33
CA ASP A 3 -21.26 23.42 -8.49
C ASP A 3 -22.06 22.40 -7.65
N ARG A 4 -21.86 21.08 -7.89
CA ARG A 4 -22.60 20.03 -7.17
C ARG A 4 -22.17 19.94 -5.70
N ARG A 5 -23.08 20.29 -4.78
CA ARG A 5 -22.86 20.10 -3.33
C ARG A 5 -23.12 18.66 -2.89
N PHE A 6 -22.34 18.16 -1.93
CA PHE A 6 -22.53 16.88 -1.27
C PHE A 6 -21.87 16.89 0.13
N ILE A 7 -22.34 16.04 1.04
CA ILE A 7 -21.78 15.93 2.41
C ILE A 7 -20.31 15.50 2.33
N GLY A 8 -19.41 16.26 2.97
CA GLY A 8 -17.97 16.00 2.98
C GLY A 8 -17.17 16.69 1.88
N ARG A 9 -17.81 17.44 0.97
CA ARG A 9 -17.13 18.14 -0.13
C ARG A 9 -15.98 19.05 0.34
N GLU A 10 -16.27 19.96 1.27
CA GLU A 10 -15.28 20.93 1.76
C GLU A 10 -14.07 20.23 2.40
N ALA A 11 -14.31 19.16 3.16
CA ALA A 11 -13.24 18.36 3.77
C ALA A 11 -12.39 17.64 2.71
N LEU A 12 -13.00 17.10 1.65
CA LEU A 12 -12.27 16.45 0.55
C LEU A 12 -11.46 17.47 -0.29
N GLU A 13 -11.96 18.68 -0.48
CA GLU A 13 -11.23 19.76 -1.16
C GLU A 13 -9.97 20.13 -0.38
N GLN A 14 -10.06 20.30 0.94
CA GLN A 14 -8.92 20.54 1.82
C GLN A 14 -7.91 19.38 1.80
N GLN A 15 -8.39 18.14 1.89
CA GLN A 15 -7.53 16.94 1.81
C GLN A 15 -6.80 16.83 0.47
N ARG A 16 -7.45 17.21 -0.63
CA ARG A 16 -6.82 17.22 -1.95
C ARG A 16 -5.71 18.27 -2.05
N GLU A 17 -5.88 19.43 -1.43
CA GLU A 17 -4.87 20.51 -1.41
C GLU A 17 -3.69 20.19 -0.48
N GLN A 18 -3.95 19.65 0.70
CA GLN A 18 -2.93 19.33 1.71
C GLN A 18 -2.20 18.01 1.42
N GLY A 19 -2.86 17.10 0.68
CA GLY A 19 -2.41 15.73 0.48
C GLY A 19 -2.85 14.81 1.62
N THR A 20 -2.95 13.51 1.30
CA THR A 20 -3.31 12.45 2.25
C THR A 20 -2.31 11.31 2.17
N GLU A 21 -2.44 10.35 3.08
CA GLU A 21 -1.90 9.01 2.85
C GLU A 21 -2.51 8.38 1.57
N GLN A 22 -1.81 7.40 1.02
CA GLN A 22 -2.22 6.68 -0.18
C GLN A 22 -2.34 5.17 0.09
N LEU A 23 -3.24 4.52 -0.65
CA LEU A 23 -3.40 3.07 -0.62
C LEU A 23 -2.59 2.44 -1.76
N VAL A 24 -1.68 1.54 -1.43
CA VAL A 24 -0.80 0.83 -2.38
C VAL A 24 -0.96 -0.68 -2.26
N GLY A 25 -0.52 -1.41 -3.29
CA GLY A 25 -0.33 -2.86 -3.23
C GLY A 25 1.09 -3.20 -2.80
N LEU A 26 1.25 -4.33 -2.11
CA LEU A 26 2.53 -4.91 -1.74
C LEU A 26 2.59 -6.36 -2.23
N ILE A 27 3.74 -6.77 -2.73
CA ILE A 27 4.05 -8.14 -3.14
C ILE A 27 5.27 -8.63 -2.37
N MET A 28 5.14 -9.78 -1.71
CA MET A 28 6.24 -10.49 -1.05
C MET A 28 6.39 -11.88 -1.66
N THR A 29 7.46 -12.07 -2.44
CA THR A 29 7.78 -13.35 -3.10
C THR A 29 8.50 -14.33 -2.18
N GLU A 30 9.07 -13.84 -1.08
CA GLU A 30 9.66 -14.67 -0.05
C GLU A 30 8.61 -15.45 0.75
N LYS A 31 9.05 -16.52 1.43
CA LYS A 31 8.19 -17.32 2.29
C LYS A 31 7.67 -16.47 3.46
N GLY A 32 6.36 -16.47 3.63
CA GLY A 32 5.66 -15.78 4.70
C GLY A 32 4.29 -15.33 4.25
N VAL A 33 3.49 -14.79 5.17
CA VAL A 33 2.18 -14.22 4.87
C VAL A 33 2.10 -12.83 5.48
N LEU A 34 1.87 -11.84 4.63
CA LEU A 34 1.52 -10.48 5.02
C LEU A 34 0.15 -10.51 5.69
N ARG A 35 0.05 -9.91 6.88
CA ARG A 35 -1.16 -9.86 7.71
C ARG A 35 -1.53 -8.41 8.00
N ASN A 36 -2.78 -8.21 8.40
CA ASN A 36 -3.29 -6.91 8.83
C ASN A 36 -2.42 -6.35 9.97
N GLU A 37 -2.36 -5.02 10.04
CA GLU A 37 -1.69 -4.24 11.08
C GLU A 37 -0.16 -4.33 11.10
N LEU A 38 0.46 -5.06 10.16
CA LEU A 38 1.92 -5.07 10.07
C LEU A 38 2.45 -3.70 9.62
N PRO A 39 3.51 -3.17 10.26
CA PRO A 39 4.15 -1.93 9.84
C PRO A 39 4.83 -2.05 8.48
N VAL A 40 4.68 -1.01 7.67
CA VAL A 40 5.34 -0.87 6.36
C VAL A 40 6.29 0.32 6.44
N ARG A 41 7.59 0.07 6.32
CA ARG A 41 8.64 1.10 6.40
C ARG A 41 9.28 1.35 5.05
N PHE A 42 9.54 2.61 4.75
CA PHE A 42 10.32 3.03 3.60
C PHE A 42 11.06 4.33 3.91
N THR A 43 12.06 4.65 3.09
CA THR A 43 12.76 5.92 3.13
C THR A 43 12.30 6.75 1.93
N ASP A 44 11.83 7.98 2.18
CA ASP A 44 11.40 8.87 1.11
C ASP A 44 12.58 9.54 0.38
N ALA A 45 12.28 10.33 -0.65
CA ALA A 45 13.29 11.03 -1.44
C ALA A 45 14.10 12.06 -0.63
N ALA A 46 13.60 12.50 0.53
CA ALA A 46 14.30 13.40 1.44
C ALA A 46 15.17 12.65 2.47
N GLY A 47 15.25 11.32 2.38
CA GLY A 47 16.02 10.49 3.30
C GLY A 47 15.34 10.24 4.64
N GLN A 48 14.05 10.57 4.79
CA GLN A 48 13.31 10.37 6.03
C GLN A 48 12.64 9.00 6.07
N THR A 49 12.78 8.31 7.19
CA THR A 49 12.02 7.07 7.43
C THR A 49 10.55 7.39 7.65
N ARG A 50 9.71 6.72 6.87
CA ARG A 50 8.26 6.83 6.92
C ARG A 50 7.69 5.46 7.29
N GLU A 51 6.59 5.46 8.02
CA GLU A 51 5.89 4.26 8.44
C GLU A 51 4.42 4.35 8.04
N GLY A 52 3.90 3.27 7.47
CA GLY A 52 2.49 3.05 7.23
C GLY A 52 2.08 1.67 7.73
N VAL A 53 0.92 1.18 7.28
CA VAL A 53 0.31 -0.02 7.84
C VAL A 53 -0.38 -0.87 6.78
N ILE A 54 -0.24 -2.19 6.88
CA ILE A 54 -1.03 -3.13 6.10
C ILE A 54 -2.48 -3.10 6.58
N THR A 55 -3.41 -2.77 5.69
CA THR A 55 -4.85 -2.81 5.98
C THR A 55 -5.42 -4.20 5.79
N SER A 56 -5.01 -4.90 4.72
CA SER A 56 -5.42 -6.26 4.42
C SER A 56 -4.28 -7.04 3.78
N GLY A 57 -4.03 -8.28 4.25
CA GLY A 57 -2.97 -9.14 3.71
C GLY A 57 -3.38 -10.61 3.63
N SER A 58 -2.88 -11.32 2.61
CA SER A 58 -3.12 -12.76 2.43
C SER A 58 -2.07 -13.42 1.54
N PHE A 59 -2.13 -14.75 1.40
CA PHE A 59 -1.48 -15.49 0.32
C PHE A 59 -2.42 -15.48 -0.89
N SER A 60 -1.91 -15.14 -2.08
CA SER A 60 -2.68 -15.20 -3.32
C SER A 60 -2.51 -16.57 -3.99
N PRO A 61 -3.54 -17.44 -4.05
CA PRO A 61 -3.42 -18.73 -4.72
C PRO A 61 -3.18 -18.59 -6.23
N THR A 62 -3.72 -17.53 -6.83
CA THR A 62 -3.55 -17.26 -8.27
C THR A 62 -2.13 -16.82 -8.62
N LEU A 63 -1.46 -16.07 -7.73
CA LEU A 63 -0.13 -15.55 -7.98
C LEU A 63 0.99 -16.39 -7.36
N GLY A 64 0.67 -17.24 -6.38
CA GLY A 64 1.63 -18.12 -5.72
C GLY A 64 2.51 -17.43 -4.66
N PHE A 65 2.18 -16.21 -4.25
CA PHE A 65 2.93 -15.44 -3.26
C PHE A 65 2.04 -14.54 -2.40
N SER A 66 2.60 -13.95 -1.34
CA SER A 66 1.84 -13.09 -0.44
C SER A 66 1.66 -11.68 -1.01
N ILE A 67 0.45 -11.15 -0.83
CA ILE A 67 0.05 -9.82 -1.27
C ILE A 67 -0.65 -9.06 -0.15
N ALA A 68 -0.60 -7.74 -0.19
CA ALA A 68 -1.31 -6.90 0.77
C ALA A 68 -1.70 -5.54 0.20
N LEU A 69 -2.80 -4.97 0.69
CA LEU A 69 -3.06 -3.54 0.58
C LEU A 69 -2.51 -2.84 1.82
N ALA A 70 -1.84 -1.71 1.62
CA ALA A 70 -1.27 -0.91 2.68
C ALA A 70 -1.60 0.56 2.50
N ARG A 71 -1.92 1.23 3.61
CA ARG A 71 -2.04 2.68 3.67
C ARG A 71 -0.71 3.25 4.17
N VAL A 72 -0.11 4.11 3.37
CA VAL A 72 1.23 4.65 3.61
C VAL A 72 1.28 6.15 3.35
N PRO A 73 2.19 6.89 4.00
CA PRO A 73 2.45 8.26 3.62
C PRO A 73 2.82 8.42 2.14
N ALA A 74 2.58 9.61 1.58
CA ALA A 74 3.04 9.94 0.23
C ALA A 74 4.57 9.78 0.09
N GLY A 75 5.03 9.54 -1.13
CA GLY A 75 6.46 9.44 -1.43
C GLY A 75 7.07 8.05 -1.32
N ILE A 76 6.26 7.00 -1.19
CA ILE A 76 6.74 5.61 -1.27
C ILE A 76 7.26 5.31 -2.69
N GLY A 77 8.43 4.66 -2.77
CA GLY A 77 9.03 4.19 -4.02
C GLY A 77 8.52 2.80 -4.43
N GLU A 78 9.34 2.08 -5.20
CA GLU A 78 9.00 0.73 -5.68
C GLU A 78 9.25 -0.39 -4.67
N GLN A 79 9.93 -0.09 -3.56
CA GLN A 79 10.30 -1.05 -2.53
C GLN A 79 9.97 -0.51 -1.13
N ALA A 80 9.62 -1.42 -0.25
CA ALA A 80 9.43 -1.15 1.17
C ALA A 80 9.85 -2.37 1.99
N ILE A 81 9.86 -2.21 3.31
CA ILE A 81 10.13 -3.27 4.27
C ILE A 81 8.87 -3.50 5.12
N VAL A 82 8.48 -4.76 5.29
CA VAL A 82 7.46 -5.16 6.26
C VAL A 82 8.11 -5.86 7.43
N GLN A 83 7.78 -5.44 8.65
CA GLN A 83 8.26 -6.11 9.86
C GLN A 83 7.37 -7.32 10.17
N ILE A 84 7.95 -8.52 10.12
CA ILE A 84 7.30 -9.78 10.53
C ILE A 84 8.06 -10.37 11.72
N ARG A 85 7.50 -10.22 12.92
CA ARG A 85 8.16 -10.58 14.19
C ARG A 85 9.51 -9.85 14.28
N ASN A 86 10.63 -10.59 14.32
CA ASN A 86 11.98 -10.03 14.44
C ASN A 86 12.70 -9.96 13.09
N ARG A 87 11.97 -9.99 11.97
CA ARG A 87 12.53 -9.99 10.62
C ARG A 87 11.99 -8.85 9.79
N GLU A 88 12.89 -8.24 9.05
CA GLU A 88 12.57 -7.27 8.01
C GLU A 88 12.44 -8.00 6.69
N MET A 89 11.27 -7.90 6.07
CA MET A 89 10.95 -8.59 4.83
C MET A 89 10.82 -7.57 3.70
N PRO A 90 11.66 -7.65 2.66
CA PRO A 90 11.52 -6.77 1.51
C PRO A 90 10.24 -7.08 0.73
N VAL A 91 9.54 -6.03 0.32
CA VAL A 91 8.34 -6.12 -0.50
C VAL A 91 8.42 -5.16 -1.68
N LYS A 92 7.86 -5.58 -2.82
CA LYS A 92 7.65 -4.71 -3.97
C LYS A 92 6.35 -3.94 -3.79
N VAL A 93 6.40 -2.63 -4.01
CA VAL A 93 5.25 -1.74 -4.03
C VAL A 93 4.63 -1.73 -5.42
N THR A 94 3.31 -1.83 -5.50
CA THR A 94 2.54 -1.86 -6.75
C THR A 94 1.32 -0.95 -6.65
N LYS A 95 0.61 -0.79 -7.76
CA LYS A 95 -0.75 -0.22 -7.74
C LYS A 95 -1.66 -1.08 -6.85
N PRO A 96 -2.69 -0.49 -6.22
CA PRO A 96 -3.67 -1.23 -5.43
C PRO A 96 -4.55 -2.09 -6.35
N GLY A 97 -4.11 -3.34 -6.58
CA GLY A 97 -4.78 -4.33 -7.40
C GLY A 97 -3.80 -5.42 -7.87
N PHE A 98 -4.25 -6.68 -7.98
CA PHE A 98 -3.36 -7.82 -8.23
C PHE A 98 -3.82 -8.75 -9.36
N VAL A 99 -5.13 -9.03 -9.43
CA VAL A 99 -5.72 -9.99 -10.39
C VAL A 99 -7.02 -9.40 -10.94
N ARG A 100 -7.27 -9.59 -12.24
CA ARG A 100 -8.54 -9.23 -12.87
C ARG A 100 -8.93 -10.29 -13.90
N ALA A 101 -10.18 -10.72 -13.88
CA ALA A 101 -10.71 -11.74 -14.80
C ALA A 101 -9.82 -13.01 -14.88
N GLY A 102 -9.35 -13.48 -13.72
CA GLY A 102 -8.51 -14.69 -13.62
C GLY A 102 -7.05 -14.53 -14.05
N LYS A 103 -6.60 -13.31 -14.41
CA LYS A 103 -5.23 -13.06 -14.85
C LYS A 103 -4.50 -12.09 -13.93
N PRO A 104 -3.18 -12.26 -13.71
CA PRO A 104 -2.36 -11.25 -13.05
C PRO A 104 -2.48 -9.90 -13.78
N LEU A 105 -2.53 -8.81 -13.01
CA LEU A 105 -2.39 -7.47 -13.59
C LEU A 105 -0.93 -7.26 -14.01
N ALA A 106 -0.71 -6.67 -15.19
CA ALA A 106 0.60 -6.19 -15.57
C ALA A 106 0.96 -5.01 -14.67
N ASN A 107 2.05 -5.17 -13.90
CA ASN A 107 2.59 -4.13 -13.03
C ASN A 107 3.56 -3.24 -13.79
#